data_AF-A0AA88GME3-F1
#
_entry.id   AF-A0AA88GME3-F1
#
_cell.length_a   1.000
_cell.length_b   1.000
_cell.length_c   1.000
_cell.angle_alpha   90.00
_cell.angle_beta   90.00
_cell.angle_gamma   90.00
#
_symmetry.space_group_name_H-M   'P 1'
#
loop_
_entity.id
_entity.type
_entity.pdbx_description
1 polymer ?
#
loop_
_entity_poly.entity_id
_entity_poly.type
_entity_poly.pdbx_seq_one_letter_code
_entity_poly.pdbx_strand_id
1 'polypeptide(L)'
;MNLLPSSAAAVVVVIAAMMMTLVLAQEQIDIKRYNIEPGSLSVSGISAGGFMAAQFQVAFSKSVKGSGIIAGGPYDCAQGQMLTALMACMKSPSSISLSSIAATVSSYEKQGLIDPTSNIKNHKIYLFSGTQDSVVAQGVMTKLLDQYTNNFGVSKSNIVTDFNTPAQHSMITNDYGNSCGYLGSPYINNCGIDGAGNVFKQVYPDFKTGGSAVSGNLFTYKQSGRYSASSLDSNGYIYIPTACQQGASCKISIAFHGCNQGASVIGTSYVANAGYNKHAELNNIIVVYPQVAVSYFNPMNSQGCFDWFGYSGSSYATKQGSQMAAIANLITDLGYTL
;
A
#
# COMPACT_ATOMS: atom_id res chain seq x y z
N MET A 1 -32.68 -50.10 -58.55
CA MET A 1 -31.71 -48.99 -58.62
C MET A 1 -31.42 -48.53 -57.20
N ASN A 2 -30.14 -48.47 -56.88
CA ASN A 2 -29.46 -47.88 -55.71
C ASN A 2 -29.62 -48.54 -54.33
N LEU A 3 -28.45 -48.76 -53.75
CA LEU A 3 -28.09 -49.47 -52.52
C LEU A 3 -27.63 -48.44 -51.44
N LEU A 4 -27.71 -48.88 -50.17
CA LEU A 4 -27.00 -48.40 -48.95
C LEU A 4 -27.59 -47.20 -48.16
N PRO A 5 -27.26 -47.04 -46.85
CA PRO A 5 -27.19 -48.05 -45.77
C PRO A 5 -27.76 -47.57 -44.40
N SER A 6 -27.83 -48.51 -43.46
CA SER A 6 -28.16 -48.37 -42.02
C SER A 6 -27.33 -47.33 -41.26
N SER A 7 -27.94 -46.63 -40.29
CA SER A 7 -27.23 -45.90 -39.23
C SER A 7 -27.89 -46.18 -37.88
N ALA A 8 -27.16 -46.89 -37.00
CA ALA A 8 -27.49 -47.05 -35.60
C ALA A 8 -27.18 -45.75 -34.84
N ALA A 9 -28.15 -45.24 -34.08
CA ALA A 9 -27.96 -44.06 -33.25
C ALA A 9 -27.16 -44.43 -31.99
N ALA A 10 -25.91 -43.97 -31.90
CA ALA A 10 -25.10 -44.04 -30.69
C ALA A 10 -25.54 -42.93 -29.72
N VAL A 11 -26.06 -43.31 -28.56
CA VAL A 11 -26.34 -42.38 -27.46
C VAL A 11 -25.01 -42.07 -26.76
N VAL A 12 -24.48 -40.87 -26.98
CA VAL A 12 -23.31 -40.35 -26.26
C VAL A 12 -23.78 -39.78 -24.93
N VAL A 13 -23.49 -40.48 -23.83
CA VAL A 13 -23.67 -39.94 -22.47
C VAL A 13 -22.46 -39.04 -22.17
N VAL A 14 -22.67 -37.73 -22.20
CA VAL A 14 -21.66 -36.75 -21.78
C VAL A 14 -21.68 -36.65 -20.26
N ILE A 15 -20.73 -37.31 -19.60
CA ILE A 15 -20.48 -37.13 -18.16
C ILE A 15 -19.70 -35.83 -18.00
N ALA A 16 -20.37 -34.76 -17.56
CA ALA A 16 -19.73 -33.52 -17.17
C ALA A 16 -19.00 -33.72 -15.84
N ALA A 17 -17.68 -33.90 -15.89
CA ALA A 17 -16.83 -33.87 -14.70
C ALA A 17 -16.73 -32.43 -14.17
N MET A 18 -17.44 -32.13 -13.08
CA MET A 18 -17.21 -30.90 -12.32
C MET A 18 -15.83 -30.97 -11.66
N MET A 19 -14.82 -30.31 -12.24
CA MET A 19 -13.58 -30.03 -11.53
C MET A 19 -13.87 -29.00 -10.43
N MET A 20 -14.03 -29.47 -9.19
CA MET A 20 -13.96 -28.59 -8.01
C MET A 20 -12.53 -28.07 -7.89
N THR A 21 -12.31 -26.81 -8.29
CA THR A 21 -11.09 -26.09 -7.92
C THR A 21 -11.09 -25.88 -6.41
N LEU A 22 -10.21 -26.58 -5.68
CA LEU A 22 -9.94 -26.24 -4.29
C LEU A 22 -9.34 -24.83 -4.23
N VAL A 23 -10.12 -23.87 -3.77
CA VAL A 23 -9.59 -22.59 -3.31
C VAL A 23 -8.92 -22.86 -1.98
N LEU A 24 -7.58 -22.94 -1.96
CA LEU A 24 -6.84 -23.00 -0.71
C LEU A 24 -7.06 -21.67 0.02
N ALA A 25 -7.78 -21.71 1.14
CA ALA A 25 -7.86 -20.56 2.03
C ALA A 25 -6.44 -20.22 2.52
N GLN A 26 -6.11 -18.93 2.56
CA GLN A 26 -4.83 -18.50 3.12
C GLN A 26 -4.75 -18.92 4.59
N GLU A 27 -3.60 -19.45 5.00
CA GLU A 27 -3.40 -19.83 6.41
C GLU A 27 -3.52 -18.60 7.31
N GLN A 28 -4.38 -18.70 8.33
CA GLN A 28 -4.50 -17.67 9.35
C GLN A 28 -3.48 -17.93 10.45
N ILE A 29 -2.68 -16.92 10.80
CA ILE A 29 -1.66 -16.99 11.85
C ILE A 29 -1.99 -16.04 12.99
N ASP A 30 -1.48 -16.39 14.18
CA ASP A 30 -1.39 -15.46 15.29
C ASP A 30 -0.15 -14.58 15.15
N ILE A 31 -0.26 -13.31 15.56
CA ILE A 31 0.87 -12.40 15.57
C ILE A 31 1.89 -12.85 16.61
N LYS A 32 3.13 -13.02 16.17
CA LYS A 32 4.29 -13.34 17.00
C LYS A 32 5.47 -12.44 16.65
N ARG A 33 6.46 -12.40 17.54
CA ARG A 33 7.70 -11.65 17.30
C ARG A 33 8.60 -12.38 16.29
N TYR A 34 9.20 -11.62 15.39
CA TYR A 34 10.24 -12.03 14.46
C TYR A 34 11.55 -11.30 14.78
N ASN A 35 12.66 -11.82 14.26
CA ASN A 35 13.96 -11.17 14.35
C ASN A 35 14.04 -10.02 13.33
N ILE A 36 13.50 -8.85 13.69
CA ILE A 36 13.43 -7.68 12.80
C ILE A 36 14.58 -6.71 13.09
N GLU A 37 15.32 -6.36 12.04
CA GLU A 37 16.43 -5.41 12.08
C GLU A 37 15.95 -4.01 12.49
N PRO A 38 16.50 -3.38 13.54
CA PRO A 38 16.19 -2.00 13.88
C PRO A 38 16.50 -1.02 12.73
N GLY A 39 15.65 -0.02 12.53
CA GLY A 39 15.85 0.96 11.45
C GLY A 39 15.64 0.41 10.04
N SER A 40 14.97 -0.73 9.89
CA SER A 40 14.67 -1.37 8.60
C SER A 40 13.26 -1.08 8.06
N LEU A 41 12.38 -0.49 8.87
CA LEU A 41 10.98 -0.29 8.49
C LEU A 41 10.86 0.61 7.27
N SER A 42 10.25 0.10 6.20
CA SER A 42 9.80 0.91 5.07
C SER A 42 8.28 0.98 5.00
N VAL A 43 7.75 2.01 4.35
CA VAL A 43 6.31 2.17 4.16
C VAL A 43 5.99 2.59 2.74
N SER A 44 4.97 2.02 2.13
CA SER A 44 4.55 2.38 0.79
C SER A 44 3.07 2.23 0.57
N GLY A 45 2.56 2.84 -0.49
CA GLY A 45 1.18 2.65 -0.89
C GLY A 45 0.79 3.42 -2.13
N ILE A 46 -0.41 3.11 -2.60
CA ILE A 46 -1.06 3.71 -3.78
C ILE A 46 -2.30 4.50 -3.36
N SER A 47 -2.57 5.65 -4.00
CA SER A 47 -3.82 6.41 -3.80
C SER A 47 -4.01 6.82 -2.33
N ALA A 48 -5.17 6.56 -1.73
CA ALA A 48 -5.40 6.71 -0.28
C ALA A 48 -4.34 5.98 0.57
N GLY A 49 -3.86 4.82 0.13
CA GLY A 49 -2.74 4.12 0.75
C GLY A 49 -1.40 4.87 0.60
N GLY A 50 -1.21 5.60 -0.49
CA GLY A 50 -0.07 6.50 -0.68
C GLY A 50 -0.11 7.70 0.26
N PHE A 51 -1.28 8.32 0.46
CA PHE A 51 -1.45 9.35 1.50
C PHE A 51 -1.21 8.77 2.90
N MET A 52 -1.75 7.59 3.20
CA MET A 52 -1.50 6.89 4.47
C MET A 52 -0.02 6.55 4.67
N ALA A 53 0.71 6.15 3.62
CA ALA A 53 2.14 5.91 3.68
C ALA A 53 2.92 7.18 4.03
N ALA A 54 2.55 8.33 3.46
CA ALA A 54 3.14 9.61 3.82
C ALA A 54 2.81 10.01 5.27
N GLN A 55 1.57 9.80 5.71
CA GLN A 55 1.16 9.96 7.12
C GLN A 55 2.00 9.11 8.06
N PHE A 56 2.12 7.82 7.78
CA PHE A 56 2.87 6.90 8.62
C PHE A 56 4.35 7.25 8.69
N GLN A 57 4.95 7.61 7.55
CA GLN A 57 6.34 8.05 7.52
C GLN A 57 6.58 9.29 8.37
N VAL A 58 5.70 10.30 8.32
CA VAL A 58 5.88 11.54 9.09
C VAL A 58 5.65 11.27 10.57
N ALA A 59 4.55 10.58 10.92
CA ALA A 59 4.17 10.33 12.29
C ALA A 59 5.21 9.49 13.04
N PHE A 60 5.78 8.47 12.39
CA PHE A 60 6.74 7.53 12.96
C PHE A 60 8.14 7.71 12.34
N SER A 61 8.52 8.95 12.02
CA SER A 61 9.74 9.25 11.26
C SER A 61 11.04 8.85 11.95
N LYS A 62 11.05 8.65 13.26
CA LYS A 62 12.24 8.15 13.97
C LYS A 62 12.60 6.73 13.53
N SER A 63 11.60 5.93 13.21
CA SER A 63 11.73 4.49 13.04
C SER A 63 11.57 4.03 11.59
N VAL A 64 11.05 4.90 10.71
CA VAL A 64 10.95 4.63 9.27
C VAL A 64 12.26 4.95 8.56
N LYS A 65 12.77 4.02 7.75
CA LYS A 65 13.98 4.19 6.92
C LYS A 65 13.70 4.97 5.64
N GLY A 66 12.52 4.78 5.06
CA GLY A 66 12.17 5.31 3.75
C GLY A 66 10.77 4.95 3.30
N SER A 67 10.32 5.57 2.21
CA SER A 67 8.96 5.41 1.72
C SER A 67 8.85 5.30 0.19
N GLY A 68 7.75 4.68 -0.25
CA GLY A 68 7.33 4.62 -1.65
C GLY A 68 5.91 5.15 -1.81
N ILE A 69 5.74 6.31 -2.45
CA ILE A 69 4.42 6.95 -2.61
C ILE A 69 4.03 6.93 -4.08
N ILE A 70 2.97 6.19 -4.39
CA ILE A 70 2.47 6.01 -5.76
C ILE A 70 1.11 6.72 -5.83
N ALA A 71 0.97 7.74 -6.69
CA ALA A 71 -0.27 8.52 -6.88
C ALA A 71 -1.00 8.91 -5.57
N GLY A 72 -0.24 9.29 -4.54
CA GLY A 72 -0.74 9.81 -3.26
C GLY A 72 -0.64 11.34 -3.22
N GLY A 73 -0.17 11.89 -2.10
CA GLY A 73 0.06 13.33 -1.99
C GLY A 73 0.63 13.78 -0.66
N PRO A 74 0.71 15.10 -0.43
CA PRO A 74 1.30 15.70 0.76
C PRO A 74 0.73 15.14 2.07
N TYR A 75 1.59 15.02 3.08
CA TYR A 75 1.16 14.78 4.45
C TYR A 75 0.14 15.85 4.87
N ASP A 76 -0.95 15.42 5.51
CA ASP A 76 -2.05 16.28 5.98
C ASP A 76 -2.67 17.17 4.89
N CYS A 77 -2.61 16.75 3.62
CA CYS A 77 -3.14 17.54 2.51
C CYS A 77 -4.62 17.92 2.71
N ALA A 78 -5.44 16.95 3.13
CA ALA A 78 -6.87 17.13 3.32
C ALA A 78 -7.22 18.03 4.51
N GLN A 79 -6.32 18.19 5.49
CA GLN A 79 -6.53 18.97 6.72
C GLN A 79 -7.86 18.61 7.42
N GLY A 80 -8.20 17.31 7.44
CA GLY A 80 -9.44 16.80 8.02
C GLY A 80 -10.73 17.19 7.29
N GLN A 81 -10.65 17.69 6.04
CA GLN A 81 -11.80 18.20 5.30
C GLN A 81 -12.01 17.44 3.99
N MET A 82 -13.18 16.80 3.87
CA MET A 82 -13.57 16.04 2.67
C MET A 82 -13.51 16.87 1.39
N LEU A 83 -13.98 18.12 1.41
CA LEU A 83 -13.98 18.96 0.20
C LEU A 83 -12.54 19.28 -0.25
N THR A 84 -11.64 19.56 0.70
CA THR A 84 -10.22 19.76 0.43
C THR A 84 -9.58 18.50 -0.13
N ALA A 85 -9.93 17.32 0.43
CA ALA A 85 -9.49 16.03 -0.08
C ALA A 85 -9.89 15.81 -1.54
N LEU A 86 -11.19 15.95 -1.86
CA LEU A 86 -11.73 15.68 -3.20
C LEU A 86 -11.31 16.72 -4.24
N MET A 87 -11.06 17.97 -3.83
CA MET A 87 -10.70 19.05 -4.73
C MET A 87 -9.20 19.31 -4.75
N ALA A 88 -8.65 19.96 -3.72
CA ALA A 88 -7.25 20.38 -3.72
C ALA A 88 -6.29 19.19 -3.84
N CYS A 89 -6.55 18.12 -3.09
CA CYS A 89 -5.65 16.96 -3.00
C CYS A 89 -5.85 15.89 -4.07
N MET A 90 -6.77 16.09 -5.01
CA MET A 90 -7.00 15.15 -6.12
C MET A 90 -7.08 15.84 -7.48
N LYS A 91 -7.70 17.02 -7.58
CA LYS A 91 -8.04 17.65 -8.87
C LYS A 91 -7.35 18.98 -9.10
N SER A 92 -7.16 19.78 -8.05
CA SER A 92 -6.73 21.18 -8.12
C SER A 92 -5.48 21.44 -7.28
N PRO A 93 -4.31 20.89 -7.67
CA PRO A 93 -3.09 20.96 -6.85
C PRO A 93 -2.57 22.38 -6.60
N SER A 94 -2.97 23.37 -7.42
CA SER A 94 -2.69 24.79 -7.19
C SER A 94 -3.29 25.32 -5.88
N SER A 95 -4.35 24.69 -5.37
CA SER A 95 -5.01 25.05 -4.11
C SER A 95 -4.34 24.47 -2.87
N ILE A 96 -3.33 23.60 -3.03
CA ILE A 96 -2.58 23.03 -1.91
C ILE A 96 -1.59 24.08 -1.38
N SER A 97 -1.81 24.49 -0.13
CA SER A 97 -0.93 25.41 0.60
C SER A 97 0.01 24.65 1.54
N LEU A 98 1.26 24.43 1.08
CA LEU A 98 2.27 23.77 1.91
C LEU A 98 2.68 24.60 3.13
N SER A 99 2.50 25.92 3.12
CA SER A 99 2.75 26.77 4.29
C SER A 99 1.69 26.57 5.38
N SER A 100 0.42 26.41 5.00
CA SER A 100 -0.66 26.05 5.93
C SER A 100 -0.39 24.70 6.58
N ILE A 101 -0.07 23.70 5.75
CA ILE A 101 0.25 22.35 6.22
C ILE A 101 1.49 22.36 7.14
N ALA A 102 2.52 23.15 6.83
CA ALA A 102 3.72 23.26 7.67
C ALA A 102 3.44 23.79 9.08
N ALA A 103 2.46 24.68 9.23
CA ALA A 103 2.03 25.17 10.54
C ALA A 103 1.39 24.04 11.37
N THR A 104 0.52 23.22 10.76
CA THR A 104 -0.08 22.04 11.41
C THR A 104 0.98 21.02 11.79
N VAL A 105 1.90 20.69 10.88
CA VAL A 105 3.02 19.78 11.15
C VAL A 105 3.86 20.27 12.33
N SER A 106 4.23 21.56 12.34
CA SER A 106 5.00 22.15 13.44
C SER A 106 4.25 22.07 14.77
N SER A 107 2.92 22.22 14.75
CA SER A 107 2.07 22.07 15.93
C SER A 107 2.04 20.64 16.44
N TYR A 108 1.87 19.65 15.55
CA TYR A 108 1.90 18.23 15.90
C TYR A 108 3.25 17.80 16.46
N GLU A 109 4.36 18.27 15.87
CA GLU A 109 5.71 17.97 16.34
C GLU A 109 5.94 18.54 17.76
N LYS A 110 5.55 19.81 18.01
CA LYS A 110 5.65 20.43 19.35
C LYS A 110 4.83 19.72 20.42
N GLN A 111 3.70 19.13 20.04
CA GLN A 111 2.83 18.37 20.93
C GLN A 111 3.27 16.91 21.10
N GLY A 112 4.30 16.45 20.38
CA GLY A 112 4.74 15.05 20.38
C GLY A 112 3.75 14.10 19.72
N LEU A 113 2.82 14.61 18.90
CA LEU A 113 1.83 13.82 18.16
C LEU A 113 2.44 13.14 16.93
N ILE A 114 3.58 13.64 16.46
CA ILE A 114 4.44 13.04 15.44
C ILE A 114 5.89 13.09 15.91
N ASP A 115 6.74 12.25 15.33
CA ASP A 115 8.19 12.35 15.52
C ASP A 115 8.77 13.65 14.93
N PRO A 116 9.97 14.09 15.40
CA PRO A 116 10.64 15.25 14.82
C PRO A 116 10.83 15.13 13.31
N THR A 117 10.39 16.13 12.55
CA THR A 117 10.47 16.12 11.09
C THR A 117 11.91 16.11 10.58
N SER A 118 12.88 16.50 11.43
CA SER A 118 14.31 16.42 11.16
C SER A 118 14.80 14.98 10.88
N ASN A 119 14.11 13.96 11.37
CA ASN A 119 14.41 12.55 11.05
C ASN A 119 14.21 12.26 9.55
N ILE A 120 13.21 12.90 8.93
CA ILE A 120 12.79 12.67 7.54
C ILE A 120 13.90 13.06 6.56
N LYS A 121 14.74 14.04 6.90
CA LYS A 121 15.84 14.55 6.06
C LYS A 121 16.72 13.45 5.45
N ASN A 122 16.90 12.34 6.19
CA ASN A 122 17.75 11.22 5.79
C ASN A 122 16.98 10.04 5.20
N HIS A 123 15.65 10.10 5.13
CA HIS A 123 14.83 9.04 4.55
C HIS A 123 15.09 8.89 3.06
N LYS A 124 15.01 7.66 2.57
CA LYS A 124 15.03 7.33 1.15
C LYS A 124 13.61 7.28 0.60
N ILE A 125 13.34 7.98 -0.51
CA ILE A 125 11.99 8.22 -1.00
C ILE A 125 11.89 7.86 -2.48
N TYR A 126 10.89 7.05 -2.83
CA TYR A 126 10.47 6.81 -4.20
C TYR A 126 9.09 7.44 -4.43
N LEU A 127 8.94 8.25 -5.47
CA LEU A 127 7.70 8.92 -5.84
C LEU A 127 7.29 8.54 -7.26
N PHE A 128 6.05 8.09 -7.45
CA PHE A 128 5.51 7.78 -8.77
C PHE A 128 4.19 8.52 -9.02
N SER A 129 4.05 9.07 -10.22
CA SER A 129 2.79 9.66 -10.70
C SER A 129 2.67 9.52 -12.20
N GLY A 130 1.64 8.80 -12.66
CA GLY A 130 1.37 8.65 -14.08
C GLY A 130 1.01 9.98 -14.75
N THR A 131 1.48 10.21 -15.97
CA THR A 131 1.13 11.41 -16.75
C THR A 131 -0.31 11.42 -17.24
N GLN A 132 -0.98 10.26 -17.20
CA GLN A 132 -2.39 10.12 -17.56
C GLN A 132 -3.30 9.94 -16.33
N ASP A 133 -2.77 10.00 -15.10
CA ASP A 133 -3.56 9.85 -13.89
C ASP A 133 -4.68 10.90 -13.83
N SER A 134 -5.91 10.44 -14.03
CA SER A 134 -7.10 11.26 -14.07
C SER A 134 -7.83 11.33 -12.73
N VAL A 135 -7.35 10.60 -11.71
CA VAL A 135 -7.95 10.54 -10.38
C VAL A 135 -7.23 11.48 -9.42
N VAL A 136 -5.91 11.32 -9.29
CA VAL A 136 -5.02 12.18 -8.52
C VAL A 136 -4.08 12.89 -9.50
N ALA A 137 -4.39 14.15 -9.79
CA ALA A 137 -3.65 14.95 -10.74
C ALA A 137 -2.16 15.01 -10.36
N GLN A 138 -1.28 14.86 -11.35
CA GLN A 138 0.18 14.76 -11.14
C GLN A 138 0.76 15.91 -10.30
N GLY A 139 0.20 17.12 -10.41
CA GLY A 139 0.62 18.26 -9.59
C GLY A 139 0.51 18.04 -8.07
N VAL A 140 -0.34 17.12 -7.60
CA VAL A 140 -0.43 16.73 -6.19
C VAL A 140 0.86 16.02 -5.75
N MET A 141 1.37 15.10 -6.56
CA MET A 141 2.65 14.43 -6.31
C MET A 141 3.84 15.39 -6.46
N THR A 142 3.75 16.40 -7.33
CA THR A 142 4.73 17.51 -7.35
C THR A 142 4.73 18.29 -6.04
N LYS A 143 3.55 18.57 -5.44
CA LYS A 143 3.46 19.20 -4.11
C LYS A 143 4.04 18.32 -3.01
N LEU A 144 3.91 17.00 -3.11
CA LEU A 144 4.55 16.09 -2.16
C LEU A 144 6.08 16.13 -2.28
N LEU A 145 6.61 16.15 -3.52
CA LEU A 145 8.04 16.35 -3.75
C LEU A 145 8.52 17.68 -3.14
N ASP A 146 7.80 18.77 -3.38
CA ASP A 146 8.09 20.07 -2.78
C ASP A 146 8.05 20.03 -1.24
N GLN A 147 7.10 19.32 -0.65
CA GLN A 147 7.02 19.15 0.81
C GLN A 147 8.27 18.43 1.35
N TYR A 148 8.69 17.34 0.70
CA TYR A 148 9.90 16.63 1.12
C TYR A 148 11.15 17.50 1.02
N THR A 149 11.34 18.23 -0.09
CA THR A 149 12.56 19.01 -0.28
C THR A 149 12.57 20.30 0.53
N ASN A 150 11.44 21.01 0.57
CA ASN A 150 11.39 22.39 1.08
C ASN A 150 10.94 22.45 2.55
N ASN A 151 10.03 21.57 2.97
CA ASN A 151 9.52 21.55 4.35
C ASN A 151 10.29 20.56 5.24
N PHE A 152 10.65 19.39 4.71
CA PHE A 152 11.36 18.35 5.48
C PHE A 152 12.88 18.32 5.20
N GLY A 153 13.36 19.11 4.24
CA GLY A 153 14.80 19.28 3.97
C GLY A 153 15.48 18.04 3.38
N VAL A 154 14.73 17.10 2.80
CA VAL A 154 15.27 15.88 2.21
C VAL A 154 16.16 16.23 1.01
N SER A 155 17.39 15.71 1.00
CA SER A 155 18.28 15.88 -0.16
C SER A 155 17.66 15.25 -1.41
N LYS A 156 17.76 15.93 -2.56
CA LYS A 156 17.33 15.36 -3.85
C LYS A 156 18.01 14.02 -4.16
N SER A 157 19.23 13.78 -3.69
CA SER A 157 19.92 12.48 -3.84
C SER A 157 19.26 11.33 -3.07
N ASN A 158 18.36 11.63 -2.13
CA ASN A 158 17.56 10.64 -1.40
C ASN A 158 16.18 10.43 -2.04
N ILE A 159 15.84 11.13 -3.12
CA ILE A 159 14.54 11.05 -3.78
C ILE A 159 14.72 10.55 -5.22
N VAL A 160 14.00 9.48 -5.57
CA VAL A 160 13.83 9.02 -6.95
C VAL A 160 12.39 9.28 -7.35
N THR A 161 12.19 9.91 -8.51
CA THR A 161 10.87 10.17 -9.08
C THR A 161 10.70 9.47 -10.41
N ASP A 162 9.48 9.00 -10.68
CA ASP A 162 9.01 8.72 -12.03
C ASP A 162 7.66 9.40 -12.25
N PHE A 163 7.72 10.53 -12.94
CA PHE A 163 6.57 11.36 -13.33
C PHE A 163 6.38 11.40 -14.85
N ASN A 164 7.01 10.48 -15.59
CA ASN A 164 6.99 10.51 -17.07
C ASN A 164 6.20 9.34 -17.67
N THR A 165 5.97 8.29 -16.90
CA THR A 165 5.25 7.10 -17.36
C THR A 165 3.77 7.43 -17.69
N PRO A 166 3.27 7.03 -18.88
CA PRO A 166 1.87 7.22 -19.30
C PRO A 166 0.89 6.25 -18.60
N ALA A 167 0.95 6.17 -17.28
CA ALA A 167 0.07 5.35 -16.46
C ALA A 167 -1.22 6.10 -16.09
N GLN A 168 -2.33 5.36 -16.02
CA GLN A 168 -3.54 5.77 -15.29
C GLN A 168 -3.40 5.50 -13.79
N HIS A 169 -4.39 5.95 -13.01
CA HIS A 169 -4.43 5.77 -11.56
C HIS A 169 -4.49 4.29 -11.15
N SER A 170 -3.33 3.73 -10.81
CA SER A 170 -3.18 2.31 -10.50
C SER A 170 -1.88 2.03 -9.74
N MET A 171 -1.84 0.90 -9.05
CA MET A 171 -0.59 0.28 -8.63
C MET A 171 0.15 -0.20 -9.87
N ILE A 172 1.39 0.27 -10.07
CA ILE A 172 2.20 -0.08 -11.22
C ILE A 172 3.01 -1.37 -11.00
N THR A 173 2.94 -2.27 -11.96
CA THR A 173 3.71 -3.53 -11.99
C THR A 173 4.36 -3.74 -13.35
N ASN A 174 5.20 -4.77 -13.45
CA ASN A 174 5.82 -5.21 -14.69
C ASN A 174 5.28 -6.56 -15.22
N ASP A 175 4.39 -7.21 -14.49
CA ASP A 175 3.99 -8.60 -14.74
C ASP A 175 2.51 -8.90 -14.48
N TYR A 176 1.71 -7.97 -13.95
CA TYR A 176 0.31 -8.23 -13.62
C TYR A 176 -0.63 -7.03 -13.79
N GLY A 177 -1.87 -7.30 -14.18
CA GLY A 177 -2.96 -6.33 -14.16
C GLY A 177 -3.35 -5.82 -15.55
N ASN A 178 -4.13 -4.74 -15.58
CA ASN A 178 -4.63 -4.15 -16.83
C ASN A 178 -3.49 -3.48 -17.61
N SER A 179 -3.80 -2.95 -18.80
CA SER A 179 -2.86 -2.11 -19.53
C SER A 179 -2.52 -0.83 -18.76
N CYS A 180 -1.30 -0.32 -18.89
CA CYS A 180 -0.82 0.84 -18.12
C CYS A 180 -1.76 2.06 -18.14
N GLY A 181 -2.36 2.35 -19.30
CA GLY A 181 -3.28 3.45 -19.51
C GLY A 181 -4.76 3.14 -19.19
N TYR A 182 -5.07 2.04 -18.50
CA TYR A 182 -6.44 1.68 -18.14
C TYR A 182 -6.80 2.16 -16.73
N LEU A 183 -8.00 2.73 -16.57
CA LEU A 183 -8.56 3.10 -15.27
C LEU A 183 -9.71 2.15 -14.91
N GLY A 184 -9.51 1.31 -13.89
CA GLY A 184 -10.56 0.43 -13.38
C GLY A 184 -10.01 -0.71 -12.53
N SER A 185 -10.92 -1.49 -11.95
CA SER A 185 -10.59 -2.66 -11.11
C SER A 185 -9.63 -3.64 -11.84
N PRO A 186 -8.64 -4.23 -11.13
CA PRO A 186 -8.36 -4.11 -9.70
C PRO A 186 -7.51 -2.87 -9.32
N TYR A 187 -7.38 -1.89 -10.22
CA TYR A 187 -6.48 -0.73 -10.10
C TYR A 187 -5.02 -1.16 -9.93
N ILE A 188 -4.65 -2.24 -10.59
CA ILE A 188 -3.28 -2.74 -10.73
C ILE A 188 -3.05 -2.87 -12.22
N ASN A 189 -2.00 -2.23 -12.73
CA ASN A 189 -1.70 -2.19 -14.15
C ASN A 189 -0.28 -2.69 -14.41
N ASN A 190 -0.14 -3.47 -15.47
CA ASN A 190 1.16 -3.80 -16.04
C ASN A 190 1.63 -2.62 -16.88
N CYS A 191 2.55 -1.85 -16.32
CA CYS A 191 3.22 -0.72 -16.95
C CYS A 191 4.62 -1.08 -17.48
N GLY A 192 5.03 -2.35 -17.39
CA GLY A 192 6.42 -2.75 -17.64
C GLY A 192 7.39 -2.17 -16.59
N ILE A 193 6.90 -1.69 -15.45
CA ILE A 193 7.69 -1.04 -14.40
C ILE A 193 7.52 -1.78 -13.10
N ASP A 194 8.63 -2.23 -12.52
CA ASP A 194 8.66 -2.88 -11.22
C ASP A 194 8.54 -1.84 -10.08
N GLY A 195 7.32 -1.33 -9.85
CA GLY A 195 7.05 -0.28 -8.87
C GLY A 195 7.50 -0.66 -7.45
N ALA A 196 7.07 -1.83 -6.97
CA ALA A 196 7.47 -2.35 -5.66
C ALA A 196 9.00 -2.58 -5.56
N GLY A 197 9.62 -3.13 -6.60
CA GLY A 197 11.07 -3.29 -6.67
C GLY A 197 11.82 -1.96 -6.63
N ASN A 198 11.32 -0.93 -7.32
CA ASN A 198 11.89 0.42 -7.29
C ASN A 198 11.81 1.05 -5.90
N VAL A 199 10.69 0.87 -5.18
CA VAL A 199 10.57 1.30 -3.78
C VAL A 199 11.65 0.62 -2.92
N PHE A 200 11.74 -0.71 -2.96
CA PHE A 200 12.72 -1.44 -2.15
C PHE A 200 14.16 -1.13 -2.54
N LYS A 201 14.47 -1.00 -3.82
CA LYS A 201 15.79 -0.57 -4.32
C LYS A 201 16.18 0.80 -3.78
N GLN A 202 15.22 1.72 -3.69
CA GLN A 202 15.50 3.06 -3.17
C GLN A 202 15.76 3.04 -1.67
N VAL A 203 14.99 2.25 -0.91
CA VAL A 203 15.06 2.23 0.56
C VAL A 203 16.20 1.36 1.10
N TYR A 204 16.52 0.26 0.42
CA TYR A 204 17.49 -0.73 0.87
C TYR A 204 18.72 -0.76 -0.04
N PRO A 205 19.90 -0.34 0.44
CA PRO A 205 21.11 -0.26 -0.39
C PRO A 205 21.65 -1.63 -0.85
N ASP A 206 21.31 -2.69 -0.12
CA ASP A 206 21.69 -4.08 -0.38
C ASP A 206 20.62 -4.86 -1.15
N PHE A 207 19.65 -4.16 -1.75
CA PHE A 207 18.54 -4.76 -2.47
C PHE A 207 18.97 -5.59 -3.68
N LYS A 208 18.40 -6.79 -3.81
CA LYS A 208 18.59 -7.74 -4.92
C LYS A 208 17.32 -7.85 -5.75
N THR A 209 17.49 -7.93 -7.06
CA THR A 209 16.41 -8.14 -8.05
C THR A 209 16.33 -9.61 -8.47
N GLY A 210 15.21 -10.01 -9.10
CA GLY A 210 15.08 -11.34 -9.73
C GLY A 210 14.54 -12.46 -8.82
N GLY A 211 13.79 -12.14 -7.78
CA GLY A 211 13.17 -13.11 -6.87
C GLY A 211 11.87 -13.73 -7.38
N SER A 212 11.32 -14.67 -6.62
CA SER A 212 10.01 -15.29 -6.86
C SER A 212 9.28 -15.45 -5.53
N ALA A 213 7.97 -15.17 -5.53
CA ALA A 213 7.16 -15.33 -4.34
C ALA A 213 6.84 -16.82 -4.09
N VAL A 214 6.74 -17.21 -2.82
CA VAL A 214 6.22 -18.50 -2.39
C VAL A 214 4.78 -18.27 -1.94
N SER A 215 3.81 -18.84 -2.64
CA SER A 215 2.38 -18.58 -2.37
C SER A 215 1.94 -18.95 -0.95
N GLY A 216 2.53 -20.02 -0.38
CA GLY A 216 2.30 -20.45 1.00
C GLY A 216 2.86 -19.51 2.07
N ASN A 217 3.66 -18.50 1.69
CA ASN A 217 4.25 -17.53 2.62
C ASN A 217 3.42 -16.24 2.76
N LEU A 218 2.30 -16.14 2.05
CA LEU A 218 1.27 -15.15 2.35
C LEU A 218 0.42 -15.72 3.49
N PHE A 219 0.08 -14.91 4.48
CA PHE A 219 -0.73 -15.34 5.62
C PHE A 219 -1.82 -14.31 5.88
N THR A 220 -2.88 -14.73 6.54
CA THR A 220 -3.91 -13.84 7.07
C THR A 220 -3.73 -13.68 8.58
N TYR A 221 -3.99 -12.50 9.12
CA TYR A 221 -4.04 -12.26 10.57
C TYR A 221 -5.30 -11.48 10.96
N LYS A 222 -5.71 -11.54 12.22
CA LYS A 222 -6.86 -10.79 12.73
C LYS A 222 -6.52 -9.33 12.98
N GLN A 223 -7.26 -8.41 12.36
CA GLN A 223 -7.25 -6.98 12.64
C GLN A 223 -8.28 -6.64 13.74
N SER A 224 -8.17 -7.32 14.88
CA SER A 224 -9.07 -7.19 16.02
C SER A 224 -8.36 -6.67 17.26
N GLY A 225 -9.12 -6.26 18.28
CA GLY A 225 -8.55 -5.77 19.53
C GLY A 225 -7.63 -4.56 19.29
N ARG A 226 -6.37 -4.64 19.72
CA ARG A 226 -5.40 -3.54 19.56
C ARG A 226 -4.95 -3.28 18.11
N TYR A 227 -5.29 -4.16 17.17
CA TYR A 227 -5.04 -3.99 15.73
C TYR A 227 -6.31 -3.55 14.97
N SER A 228 -7.41 -3.28 15.69
CA SER A 228 -8.65 -2.78 15.09
C SER A 228 -8.72 -1.25 15.12
N ALA A 229 -9.40 -0.68 14.14
CA ALA A 229 -9.70 0.75 14.07
C ALA A 229 -10.92 0.98 13.16
N SER A 230 -11.42 2.22 13.12
CA SER A 230 -12.53 2.58 12.25
C SER A 230 -12.25 2.22 10.79
N SER A 231 -13.21 1.55 10.15
CA SER A 231 -13.15 1.03 8.78
C SER A 231 -12.05 0.02 8.47
N LEU A 232 -11.18 -0.38 9.40
CA LEU A 232 -10.30 -1.53 9.14
C LEU A 232 -11.15 -2.79 8.97
N ASP A 233 -10.77 -3.64 8.02
CA ASP A 233 -11.39 -4.97 7.88
C ASP A 233 -11.06 -5.82 9.12
N SER A 234 -11.80 -6.90 9.33
CA SER A 234 -11.57 -7.91 10.37
C SER A 234 -10.27 -8.70 10.17
N ASN A 235 -9.75 -8.76 8.95
CA ASN A 235 -8.55 -9.49 8.59
C ASN A 235 -7.56 -8.59 7.84
N GLY A 236 -6.27 -8.78 8.11
CA GLY A 236 -5.18 -8.24 7.32
C GLY A 236 -4.34 -9.36 6.70
N TYR A 237 -3.39 -9.02 5.84
CA TYR A 237 -2.47 -10.00 5.24
C TYR A 237 -1.02 -9.67 5.54
N ILE A 238 -0.18 -10.69 5.60
CA ILE A 238 1.25 -10.54 5.85
C ILE A 238 2.02 -11.56 5.02
N TYR A 239 3.02 -11.11 4.28
CA TYR A 239 3.96 -11.98 3.60
C TYR A 239 5.21 -12.16 4.46
N ILE A 240 5.56 -13.40 4.79
CA ILE A 240 6.68 -13.72 5.67
C ILE A 240 7.66 -14.63 4.93
N PRO A 241 8.82 -14.13 4.49
CA PRO A 241 9.78 -14.92 3.74
C PRO A 241 10.19 -16.22 4.45
N THR A 242 10.53 -17.26 3.68
CA THR A 242 10.91 -18.58 4.21
C THR A 242 12.03 -18.46 5.25
N ALA A 243 13.05 -17.65 4.95
CA ALA A 243 14.16 -17.41 5.87
C ALA A 243 13.71 -16.72 7.18
N CYS A 244 12.78 -15.78 7.11
CA CYS A 244 12.23 -15.09 8.29
C CYS A 244 11.43 -16.04 9.19
N GLN A 245 10.69 -16.98 8.59
CA GLN A 245 9.99 -18.02 9.34
C GLN A 245 10.97 -18.95 10.08
N GLN A 246 12.19 -19.12 9.55
CA GLN A 246 13.27 -19.93 10.14
C GLN A 246 14.18 -19.13 11.10
N GLY A 247 13.83 -17.88 11.43
CA GLY A 247 14.54 -17.06 12.41
C GLY A 247 15.70 -16.22 11.87
N ALA A 248 15.83 -16.08 10.55
CA ALA A 248 16.78 -15.15 9.95
C ALA A 248 16.52 -13.70 10.40
N SER A 249 17.57 -12.87 10.33
CA SER A 249 17.45 -11.41 10.45
C SER A 249 16.66 -10.86 9.26
N CYS A 250 15.60 -10.11 9.55
CA CYS A 250 14.65 -9.64 8.53
C CYS A 250 14.38 -8.15 8.62
N LYS A 251 14.06 -7.56 7.47
CA LYS A 251 13.53 -6.21 7.36
C LYS A 251 12.01 -6.27 7.43
N ILE A 252 11.35 -5.13 7.64
CA ILE A 252 9.88 -5.04 7.60
C ILE A 252 9.43 -3.90 6.70
N SER A 253 8.33 -4.11 5.98
CA SER A 253 7.68 -3.12 5.14
C SER A 253 6.17 -3.13 5.35
N ILE A 254 5.54 -1.97 5.22
CA ILE A 254 4.07 -1.85 5.17
C ILE A 254 3.68 -1.42 3.76
N ALA A 255 2.72 -2.10 3.16
CA ALA A 255 2.19 -1.79 1.83
C ALA A 255 0.68 -1.54 1.90
N PHE A 256 0.27 -0.28 1.76
CA PHE A 256 -1.13 0.15 1.83
C PHE A 256 -1.79 0.16 0.45
N HIS A 257 -2.89 -0.56 0.32
CA HIS A 257 -3.73 -0.54 -0.88
C HIS A 257 -4.48 0.79 -1.06
N GLY A 258 -4.97 1.06 -2.27
CA GLY A 258 -5.79 2.23 -2.58
C GLY A 258 -7.28 2.01 -2.27
N CYS A 259 -8.08 3.04 -2.52
CA CYS A 259 -9.54 2.90 -2.53
C CYS A 259 -9.97 1.82 -3.56
N ASN A 260 -11.00 1.04 -3.24
CA ASN A 260 -11.49 -0.08 -4.03
C ASN A 260 -10.46 -1.20 -4.27
N GLN A 261 -9.41 -1.28 -3.45
CA GLN A 261 -8.36 -2.32 -3.54
C GLN A 261 -8.23 -3.19 -2.28
N GLY A 262 -9.08 -2.97 -1.28
CA GLY A 262 -9.15 -3.85 -0.11
C GLY A 262 -9.63 -5.25 -0.49
N ALA A 263 -9.31 -6.24 0.35
CA ALA A 263 -9.63 -7.63 0.07
C ALA A 263 -11.15 -7.92 -0.04
N SER A 264 -11.98 -7.13 0.65
CA SER A 264 -13.44 -7.17 0.51
C SER A 264 -13.95 -6.74 -0.88
N VAL A 265 -13.11 -6.07 -1.68
CA VAL A 265 -13.45 -5.57 -3.04
C VAL A 265 -12.80 -6.40 -4.14
N ILE A 266 -11.49 -6.69 -4.03
CA ILE A 266 -10.71 -7.36 -5.10
C ILE A 266 -10.06 -8.68 -4.67
N GLY A 267 -10.47 -9.23 -3.54
CA GLY A 267 -9.85 -10.42 -2.95
C GLY A 267 -8.36 -10.20 -2.69
N THR A 268 -7.55 -11.22 -2.92
CA THR A 268 -6.10 -11.15 -2.68
C THR A 268 -5.31 -10.47 -3.81
N SER A 269 -5.98 -9.85 -4.80
CA SER A 269 -5.32 -9.33 -5.99
C SER A 269 -4.20 -8.33 -5.68
N TYR A 270 -4.41 -7.38 -4.74
CA TYR A 270 -3.37 -6.43 -4.34
C TYR A 270 -2.24 -7.13 -3.57
N VAL A 271 -2.57 -7.88 -2.53
CA VAL A 271 -1.58 -8.49 -1.63
C VAL A 271 -0.74 -9.58 -2.31
N ALA A 272 -1.27 -10.23 -3.36
CA ALA A 272 -0.55 -11.23 -4.14
C ALA A 272 0.24 -10.61 -5.32
N ASN A 273 -0.31 -9.58 -5.97
CA ASN A 273 0.17 -9.14 -7.29
C ASN A 273 0.62 -7.69 -7.39
N ALA A 274 0.69 -6.94 -6.28
CA ALA A 274 1.29 -5.60 -6.30
C ALA A 274 2.83 -5.60 -6.48
N GLY A 275 3.46 -6.78 -6.70
CA GLY A 275 4.87 -6.92 -7.04
C GLY A 275 5.84 -7.03 -5.86
N TYR A 276 5.37 -6.85 -4.63
CA TYR A 276 6.21 -6.86 -3.42
C TYR A 276 6.76 -8.25 -3.05
N ASN A 277 5.92 -9.29 -3.08
CA ASN A 277 6.23 -10.60 -2.47
C ASN A 277 7.47 -11.28 -3.07
N LYS A 278 7.68 -11.16 -4.39
CA LYS A 278 8.85 -11.75 -5.07
C LYS A 278 10.17 -11.14 -4.58
N HIS A 279 10.15 -9.85 -4.30
CA HIS A 279 11.30 -9.13 -3.76
C HIS A 279 11.46 -9.38 -2.27
N ALA A 280 10.35 -9.46 -1.55
CA ALA A 280 10.30 -9.77 -0.13
C ALA A 280 10.96 -11.11 0.19
N GLU A 281 10.63 -12.16 -0.58
CA GLU A 281 11.20 -13.49 -0.41
C GLU A 281 12.73 -13.49 -0.56
N LEU A 282 13.25 -12.83 -1.59
CA LEU A 282 14.68 -12.80 -1.89
C LEU A 282 15.49 -11.94 -0.91
N ASN A 283 14.86 -10.91 -0.33
CA ASN A 283 15.56 -9.88 0.45
C ASN A 283 15.25 -9.94 1.96
N ASN A 284 14.59 -11.01 2.43
CA ASN A 284 14.19 -11.17 3.83
C ASN A 284 13.37 -9.99 4.35
N ILE A 285 12.39 -9.52 3.56
CA ILE A 285 11.51 -8.42 3.96
C ILE A 285 10.15 -9.00 4.32
N ILE A 286 9.73 -8.87 5.57
CA ILE A 286 8.34 -9.14 5.96
C ILE A 286 7.49 -8.00 5.42
N VAL A 287 6.42 -8.29 4.68
CA VAL A 287 5.52 -7.25 4.14
C VAL A 287 4.15 -7.36 4.78
N VAL A 288 3.74 -6.31 5.47
CA VAL A 288 2.44 -6.20 6.12
C VAL A 288 1.48 -5.45 5.20
N TYR A 289 0.28 -6.00 5.00
CA TYR A 289 -0.78 -5.45 4.18
C TYR A 289 -2.06 -5.23 5.02
N PRO A 290 -2.12 -4.11 5.77
CA PRO A 290 -3.36 -3.74 6.46
C PRO A 290 -4.51 -3.61 5.46
N GLN A 291 -5.72 -3.94 5.88
CA GLN A 291 -6.92 -3.89 5.04
C GLN A 291 -7.96 -2.93 5.61
N VAL A 292 -8.59 -2.18 4.72
CA VAL A 292 -9.75 -1.34 5.02
C VAL A 292 -10.98 -1.96 4.36
N ALA A 293 -12.07 -2.08 5.11
CA ALA A 293 -13.36 -2.50 4.61
C ALA A 293 -14.17 -1.31 4.08
N VAL A 294 -15.07 -1.59 3.14
CA VAL A 294 -16.10 -0.64 2.74
C VAL A 294 -17.07 -0.38 3.91
N SER A 295 -17.45 0.88 4.11
CA SER A 295 -18.46 1.27 5.08
C SER A 295 -19.50 2.17 4.44
N TYR A 296 -20.78 1.79 4.53
CA TYR A 296 -21.91 2.61 4.12
C TYR A 296 -22.58 3.33 5.30
N PHE A 297 -22.03 3.19 6.51
CA PHE A 297 -22.51 3.83 7.75
C PHE A 297 -21.51 4.88 8.22
N ASN A 298 -21.94 5.83 9.05
CA ASN A 298 -21.07 6.91 9.54
C ASN A 298 -19.91 6.37 10.41
N PRO A 299 -18.64 6.72 10.11
CA PRO A 299 -18.17 7.50 8.97
C PRO A 299 -18.25 6.75 7.64
N MET A 300 -18.92 7.36 6.65
CA MET A 300 -19.11 6.74 5.34
C MET A 300 -17.77 6.65 4.61
N ASN A 301 -17.42 5.43 4.19
CA ASN A 301 -16.21 5.11 3.43
C ASN A 301 -16.55 4.02 2.40
N SER A 302 -17.41 4.37 1.44
CA SER A 302 -17.98 3.43 0.47
C SER A 302 -16.96 2.80 -0.48
N GLN A 303 -15.74 3.35 -0.52
CA GLN A 303 -14.64 2.85 -1.34
C GLN A 303 -13.56 2.14 -0.52
N GLY A 304 -13.71 2.01 0.81
CA GLY A 304 -12.71 1.34 1.66
C GLY A 304 -11.32 2.00 1.56
N CYS A 305 -11.26 3.33 1.61
CA CYS A 305 -10.02 4.10 1.60
C CYS A 305 -9.40 4.15 3.00
N PHE A 306 -8.07 4.09 3.12
CA PHE A 306 -7.39 4.47 4.37
C PHE A 306 -7.76 5.89 4.81
N ASP A 307 -7.70 6.19 6.11
CA ASP A 307 -8.05 7.51 6.61
C ASP A 307 -6.95 8.54 6.34
N TRP A 308 -7.13 9.30 5.28
CA TRP A 308 -6.27 10.42 4.89
C TRP A 308 -7.01 11.76 4.86
N PHE A 309 -8.27 11.79 5.31
CA PHE A 309 -9.10 13.00 5.29
C PHE A 309 -9.91 13.21 6.59
N GLY A 310 -9.62 12.45 7.64
CA GLY A 310 -10.12 12.68 9.00
C GLY A 310 -11.44 12.01 9.32
N TYR A 311 -11.87 11.00 8.56
CA TYR A 311 -13.16 10.36 8.80
C TYR A 311 -13.19 9.53 10.09
N SER A 312 -12.03 9.10 10.59
CA SER A 312 -11.90 8.40 11.87
C SER A 312 -11.61 9.34 13.06
N GLY A 313 -11.54 10.65 12.82
CA GLY A 313 -11.32 11.68 13.84
C GLY A 313 -10.21 12.67 13.47
N SER A 314 -10.12 13.78 14.23
CA SER A 314 -9.18 14.87 13.97
C SER A 314 -7.69 14.48 14.10
N SER A 315 -7.40 13.38 14.79
CA SER A 315 -6.02 12.89 15.00
C SER A 315 -5.53 11.96 13.89
N TYR A 316 -6.29 11.76 12.81
CA TYR A 316 -6.04 10.77 11.74
C TYR A 316 -4.60 10.76 11.20
N ALA A 317 -3.97 11.93 11.07
CA ALA A 317 -2.62 12.07 10.52
C ALA A 317 -1.50 11.87 11.56
N THR A 318 -1.82 11.63 12.83
CA THR A 318 -0.86 11.58 13.95
C THR A 318 -0.66 10.15 14.48
N LYS A 319 0.30 9.96 15.41
CA LYS A 319 0.46 8.69 16.14
C LYS A 319 -0.79 8.25 16.91
N GLN A 320 -1.69 9.18 17.24
CA GLN A 320 -2.94 8.91 17.95
C GLN A 320 -4.12 8.61 17.01
N GLY A 321 -3.93 8.72 15.69
CA GLY A 321 -4.95 8.34 14.72
C GLY A 321 -5.30 6.85 14.88
N SER A 322 -6.59 6.50 14.82
CA SER A 322 -7.03 5.14 15.16
C SER A 322 -6.37 4.07 14.28
N GLN A 323 -6.36 4.26 12.95
CA GLN A 323 -5.70 3.35 12.02
C GLN A 323 -4.18 3.34 12.22
N MET A 324 -3.58 4.51 12.41
CA MET A 324 -2.13 4.68 12.66
C MET A 324 -1.68 3.89 13.90
N ALA A 325 -2.40 4.03 15.01
CA ALA A 325 -2.12 3.33 16.25
C ALA A 325 -2.32 1.82 16.13
N ALA A 326 -3.37 1.37 15.45
CA ALA A 326 -3.64 -0.04 15.21
C ALA A 326 -2.51 -0.72 14.40
N ILE A 327 -2.06 -0.06 13.34
CA ILE A 327 -0.95 -0.55 12.51
C ILE A 327 0.36 -0.50 13.31
N ALA A 328 0.62 0.58 14.05
CA ALA A 328 1.80 0.69 14.90
C ALA A 328 1.88 -0.43 15.95
N ASN A 329 0.77 -0.75 16.61
CA ASN A 329 0.68 -1.87 17.54
C ASN A 329 1.05 -3.20 16.90
N LEU A 330 0.55 -3.47 15.68
CA LEU A 330 0.88 -4.68 14.93
C LEU A 330 2.38 -4.76 14.65
N ILE A 331 2.99 -3.68 14.17
CA ILE A 331 4.42 -3.61 13.89
C ILE A 331 5.26 -3.83 15.16
N THR A 332 4.82 -3.29 16.29
CA THR A 332 5.46 -3.54 17.60
C THR A 332 5.40 -5.00 18.02
N ASP A 333 4.24 -5.63 17.88
CA ASP A 333 4.03 -7.01 18.30
C ASP A 333 4.69 -8.03 17.34
N LEU A 334 4.94 -7.64 16.09
CA LEU A 334 5.79 -8.37 15.15
C LEU A 334 7.28 -8.33 15.50
N GLY A 335 7.69 -7.50 16.46
CA GLY A 335 9.06 -7.47 16.97
C GLY A 335 9.85 -6.20 16.67
N TYR A 336 9.24 -5.18 16.05
CA TYR A 336 9.89 -3.90 15.75
C TYR A 336 9.63 -2.85 16.84
N THR A 337 10.46 -1.81 16.92
CA THR A 337 10.26 -0.70 17.88
C THR A 337 10.01 0.59 17.09
N LEU A 338 8.91 1.27 17.40
CA LEU A 338 8.50 2.54 16.77
C LEU A 338 8.92 3.76 17.61
#